data_AF-A0A374USM1-F1
#
_entry.id   AF-A0A374USM1-F1
#
_cell.length_a   1.000
_cell.length_b   1.000
_cell.length_c   1.000
_cell.angle_alpha   90.00
_cell.angle_beta   90.00
_cell.angle_gamma   90.00
#
_symmetry.space_group_name_H-M   'P 1'
#
loop_
_entity.id
_entity.type
_entity.pdbx_description
1 polymer ?
#
loop_
_entity_poly.entity_id
_entity_poly.type
_entity_poly.pdbx_seq_one_letter_code
_entity_poly.pdbx_strand_id
1 'polypeptide(L)'
;MNDNFKCIYKILRTLEKAMDCPEFDLAQIDHNTLEISKERWARYLEMMADIGYIKGIRVYEDVTGGTVVDNQGIRITLKGLEYLSENTIMQRMYKTAKGIKEITPGL
;
A
#
# COMPACT_ATOMS: atom_id res chain seq x y z
N MET A 1 8.37 -14.55 6.31
CA MET A 1 7.30 -13.82 5.60
C MET A 1 6.87 -14.65 4.40
N ASN A 2 5.58 -14.98 4.26
CA ASN A 2 5.02 -15.72 3.12
C ASN A 2 5.22 -14.92 1.81
N ASP A 3 5.38 -15.59 0.67
CA ASP A 3 5.64 -14.98 -0.65
C ASP A 3 4.58 -13.96 -1.07
N ASN A 4 3.33 -14.15 -0.65
CA ASN A 4 2.25 -13.17 -0.85
C ASN A 4 2.58 -11.81 -0.19
N PHE A 5 2.99 -11.84 1.08
CA PHE A 5 3.32 -10.62 1.82
C PHE A 5 4.61 -9.99 1.32
N LYS A 6 5.57 -10.77 0.82
CA LYS A 6 6.77 -10.23 0.16
C LYS A 6 6.40 -9.40 -1.08
N CYS A 7 5.45 -9.88 -1.90
CA CYS A 7 4.99 -9.12 -3.07
C CYS A 7 4.30 -7.81 -2.67
N ILE A 8 3.37 -7.86 -1.70
CA ILE A 8 2.70 -6.67 -1.16
C ILE A 8 3.71 -5.65 -0.64
N TYR A 9 4.69 -6.11 0.15
CA TYR A 9 5.76 -5.25 0.67
C TYR A 9 6.60 -4.63 -0.45
N LYS A 10 7.00 -5.40 -1.48
CA LYS A 10 7.72 -4.87 -2.65
C LYS A 10 6.94 -3.75 -3.33
N ILE A 11 5.63 -3.95 -3.59
CA ILE A 11 4.79 -2.93 -4.21
C ILE A 11 4.78 -1.64 -3.37
N LEU A 12 4.49 -1.76 -2.08
CA LEU A 12 4.43 -0.60 -1.18
C LEU A 12 5.78 0.12 -1.07
N ARG A 13 6.90 -0.63 -0.97
CA ARG A 13 8.25 -0.03 -0.95
C ARG A 13 8.60 0.68 -2.26
N THR A 14 8.19 0.15 -3.41
CA THR A 14 8.42 0.80 -4.70
C THR A 14 7.63 2.10 -4.80
N LEU A 15 6.36 2.11 -4.38
CA LEU A 15 5.54 3.32 -4.34
C LEU A 15 6.07 4.38 -3.35
N GLU A 16 6.57 3.96 -2.18
CA GLU A 16 7.24 4.86 -1.22
C GLU A 16 8.46 5.53 -1.84
N LYS A 17 9.35 4.76 -2.50
CA LYS A 17 10.54 5.32 -3.17
C LYS A 17 10.21 6.28 -4.30
N ALA A 18 9.04 6.15 -4.90
CA ALA A 18 8.58 7.00 -5.99
C ALA A 18 7.73 8.20 -5.53
N MET A 19 7.65 8.48 -4.22
CA MET A 19 6.86 9.62 -3.72
C MET A 19 7.35 10.98 -4.22
N ASP A 20 8.65 11.11 -4.51
CA ASP A 20 9.24 12.33 -5.07
C ASP A 20 9.10 12.44 -6.59
N CYS A 21 8.54 11.40 -7.24
CA CYS A 21 8.31 11.40 -8.68
C CYS A 21 6.91 11.97 -9.01
N PRO A 22 6.82 12.90 -9.97
CA PRO A 22 5.53 13.48 -10.37
C PRO A 22 4.58 12.41 -10.90
N GLU A 23 5.10 11.41 -11.62
CA GLU A 23 4.36 10.28 -12.15
C GLU A 23 5.04 8.96 -11.77
N PHE A 24 4.22 7.90 -11.64
CA PHE A 24 4.69 6.56 -11.31
C PHE A 24 4.47 5.63 -12.51
N ASP A 25 5.55 5.00 -12.96
CA ASP A 25 5.49 3.97 -13.99
C ASP A 25 5.04 2.63 -13.39
N LEU A 26 3.84 2.20 -13.77
CA LEU A 26 3.22 0.96 -13.27
C LEU A 26 4.04 -0.29 -13.65
N ALA A 27 4.87 -0.22 -14.71
CA ALA A 27 5.74 -1.32 -15.11
C ALA A 27 6.71 -1.73 -13.98
N GLN A 28 7.08 -0.82 -13.09
CA GLN A 28 7.98 -1.12 -11.95
C GLN A 28 7.38 -2.09 -10.92
N ILE A 29 6.06 -2.30 -10.96
CA ILE A 29 5.33 -3.20 -10.07
C ILE A 29 4.38 -4.11 -10.86
N ASP A 30 4.57 -4.28 -12.16
CA ASP A 30 3.71 -5.13 -12.97
C ASP A 30 3.91 -6.62 -12.63
N HIS A 31 3.00 -7.45 -13.15
CA HIS A 31 3.01 -8.88 -12.85
C HIS A 31 4.29 -9.58 -13.34
N ASN A 32 4.92 -9.12 -14.42
CA ASN A 32 6.18 -9.66 -14.93
C ASN A 32 7.33 -9.33 -13.98
N THR A 33 7.45 -8.07 -13.56
CA THR A 33 8.47 -7.59 -12.62
C THR A 33 8.37 -8.26 -11.26
N LEU A 34 7.14 -8.60 -10.84
CA LEU A 34 6.88 -9.30 -9.59
C LEU A 34 6.91 -10.83 -9.72
N GLU A 35 7.09 -11.37 -10.93
CA GLU A 35 7.11 -12.81 -11.25
C GLU A 35 5.87 -13.56 -10.74
N ILE A 36 4.69 -12.95 -10.92
CA ILE A 36 3.38 -13.52 -10.54
C ILE A 36 2.39 -13.45 -11.71
N SER A 37 1.26 -14.17 -11.59
CA SER A 37 0.20 -14.05 -12.60
C SER A 37 -0.46 -12.67 -12.57
N LYS A 38 -1.01 -12.24 -13.70
CA LYS A 38 -1.75 -10.97 -13.83
C LYS A 38 -2.94 -10.92 -12.87
N GLU A 39 -3.63 -12.03 -12.68
CA GLU A 39 -4.79 -12.16 -11.78
C GLU A 39 -4.35 -11.95 -10.32
N ARG A 40 -3.27 -12.61 -9.90
CA ARG A 40 -2.74 -12.46 -8.53
C ARG A 40 -2.28 -11.02 -8.26
N TRP A 41 -1.60 -10.42 -9.23
CA TRP A 41 -1.20 -9.02 -9.16
C TRP A 41 -2.40 -8.07 -9.02
N ALA A 42 -3.42 -8.23 -9.86
CA ALA A 42 -4.64 -7.43 -9.79
C ALA A 42 -5.36 -7.60 -8.45
N ARG A 43 -5.46 -8.82 -7.91
CA ARG A 43 -6.04 -9.06 -6.57
C ARG A 43 -5.23 -8.42 -5.44
N TYR A 44 -3.90 -8.35 -5.55
CA TYR A 44 -3.12 -7.59 -4.56
C TYR A 44 -3.40 -6.10 -4.63
N LEU A 45 -3.48 -5.52 -5.83
CA LEU A 45 -3.83 -4.10 -6.00
C LEU A 45 -5.23 -3.79 -5.46
N GLU A 46 -6.21 -4.65 -5.77
CA GLU A 46 -7.58 -4.56 -5.27
C GLU A 46 -7.61 -4.60 -3.72
N MET A 47 -7.05 -5.65 -3.11
CA MET A 47 -7.03 -5.78 -1.64
C MET A 47 -6.31 -4.61 -0.95
N MET A 48 -5.20 -4.13 -1.51
CA MET A 48 -4.47 -2.98 -0.95
C MET A 48 -5.26 -1.68 -1.10
N ALA A 49 -6.01 -1.50 -2.18
CA ALA A 49 -6.88 -0.34 -2.38
C ALA A 49 -8.07 -0.39 -1.41
N ASP A 50 -8.71 -1.54 -1.26
CA ASP A 50 -9.88 -1.75 -0.39
C ASP A 50 -9.58 -1.43 1.07
N ILE A 51 -8.42 -1.88 1.58
CA ILE A 51 -8.00 -1.58 2.95
C ILE A 51 -7.30 -0.23 3.07
N GLY A 52 -7.10 0.49 1.96
CA GLY A 52 -6.55 1.84 1.92
C GLY A 52 -5.04 1.92 2.12
N TYR A 53 -4.26 0.88 1.81
CA TYR A 53 -2.79 0.96 1.75
C TYR A 53 -2.29 1.72 0.52
N ILE A 54 -3.05 1.66 -0.57
CA ILE A 54 -2.81 2.43 -1.79
C ILE A 54 -4.10 3.13 -2.23
N LYS A 55 -3.98 4.10 -3.13
CA LYS A 55 -5.09 4.79 -3.81
C LYS A 55 -4.71 5.10 -5.26
N GLY A 56 -5.66 5.58 -6.06
CA GLY A 56 -5.40 5.95 -7.47
C GLY A 56 -5.27 4.75 -8.40
N ILE A 57 -5.89 3.63 -8.04
CA ILE A 57 -5.95 2.42 -8.85
C ILE A 57 -7.39 1.89 -8.81
N ARG A 58 -7.88 1.37 -9.93
CA ARG A 58 -9.16 0.66 -10.01
C ARG A 58 -8.95 -0.70 -10.65
N VAL A 59 -9.49 -1.74 -10.03
CA VAL A 59 -9.51 -3.09 -10.59
C VAL A 59 -10.96 -3.45 -10.87
N TYR A 60 -11.25 -3.94 -12.07
CA TYR A 60 -12.59 -4.33 -12.47
C TYR A 60 -12.56 -5.39 -13.58
N GLU A 61 -13.69 -6.05 -13.78
CA GLU A 61 -13.90 -6.95 -14.92
C GLU A 61 -14.50 -6.17 -16.09
N ASP A 62 -13.93 -6.33 -17.28
CA ASP A 62 -14.49 -5.79 -18.51
C ASP A 62 -15.67 -6.62 -19.04
N VAL A 63 -16.27 -6.16 -20.13
CA VAL A 63 -17.42 -6.82 -20.79
C VAL A 63 -17.12 -8.23 -21.32
N THR A 64 -15.84 -8.61 -21.40
CA THR A 64 -15.39 -9.94 -21.83
C THR A 64 -15.05 -10.85 -20.65
N GLY A 65 -15.18 -10.37 -19.40
CA GLY A 65 -14.75 -11.06 -18.19
C GLY A 65 -13.24 -10.96 -17.93
N GLY A 66 -12.54 -10.09 -18.67
CA GLY A 66 -11.12 -9.84 -18.51
C GLY A 66 -10.86 -8.95 -17.30
N THR A 67 -9.84 -9.29 -16.48
CA THR A 67 -9.41 -8.41 -15.39
C THR A 67 -8.62 -7.22 -15.94
N VAL A 68 -9.11 -6.03 -15.64
CA VAL A 68 -8.51 -4.75 -16.01
C VAL A 68 -7.98 -4.05 -14.75
N VAL A 69 -6.77 -3.51 -14.86
CA VAL A 69 -6.15 -2.64 -13.87
C VAL A 69 -6.01 -1.26 -14.51
N ASP A 70 -6.78 -0.30 -14.00
CA ASP A 70 -6.81 1.08 -14.47
C ASP A 70 -6.05 1.98 -13.47
N ASN A 71 -4.90 2.49 -13.92
CA ASN A 71 -4.02 3.34 -13.15
C ASN A 71 -4.44 4.81 -13.28
N GLN A 72 -4.98 5.35 -12.20
CA GLN A 72 -5.47 6.72 -12.07
C GLN A 72 -4.48 7.59 -11.27
N GLY A 73 -3.19 7.25 -11.32
CA GLY A 73 -2.15 7.87 -10.49
C GLY A 73 -1.99 7.14 -9.15
N ILE A 74 -1.62 5.86 -9.21
CA ILE A 74 -1.41 5.01 -8.04
C ILE A 74 -0.40 5.64 -7.07
N ARG A 75 -0.78 5.73 -5.79
CA ARG A 75 0.11 6.20 -4.71
C ARG A 75 -0.10 5.41 -3.43
N ILE A 76 0.97 5.29 -2.64
CA ILE A 76 0.90 4.78 -1.27
C ILE A 76 0.17 5.79 -0.36
N THR A 77 -0.53 5.30 0.66
CA THR A 77 -1.19 6.13 1.68
C THR A 77 -0.40 6.14 2.99
N LEU A 78 -0.83 6.96 3.95
CA LEU A 78 -0.29 6.92 5.31
C LEU A 78 -0.41 5.52 5.94
N LYS A 79 -1.54 4.83 5.73
CA LYS A 79 -1.75 3.46 6.23
C LYS A 79 -0.80 2.45 5.58
N GLY A 80 -0.50 2.63 4.29
CA GLY A 80 0.52 1.84 3.60
C GLY A 80 1.93 2.09 4.16
N LEU A 81 2.27 3.33 4.49
CA LEU A 81 3.53 3.68 5.15
C LEU A 81 3.61 3.09 6.57
N GLU A 82 2.52 3.11 7.32
CA GLU A 82 2.43 2.48 8.64
C GLU A 82 2.71 0.98 8.55
N TYR A 83 2.11 0.28 7.58
CA TYR A 83 2.38 -1.14 7.31
C TYR A 83 3.87 -1.39 7.02
N LEU A 84 4.52 -0.54 6.22
CA LEU A 84 5.97 -0.65 5.97
C LEU A 84 6.82 -0.43 7.23
N SER A 85 6.26 0.25 8.24
CA SER A 85 6.96 0.75 9.42
C SER A 85 6.77 -0.08 10.69
N GLU A 86 6.09 -1.23 10.62
CA GLU A 86 5.50 -1.96 11.77
C GLU A 86 6.45 -2.32 12.93
N ASN A 87 7.75 -2.02 12.87
CA ASN A 87 8.62 -2.01 14.05
C ASN A 87 8.67 -0.71 14.87
N THR A 88 8.09 0.44 14.48
CA THR A 88 8.24 1.66 15.32
C THR A 88 7.12 2.72 15.29
N ILE A 89 6.46 3.02 14.18
CA ILE A 89 5.70 4.29 14.08
C ILE A 89 4.39 4.28 14.86
N MET A 90 3.56 3.25 14.69
CA MET A 90 2.30 3.09 15.44
C MET A 90 2.54 2.95 16.95
N GLN A 91 3.55 2.19 17.37
CA GLN A 91 3.91 2.13 18.79
C GLN A 91 4.41 3.47 19.33
N ARG A 92 5.16 4.26 18.55
CA ARG A 92 5.61 5.60 18.94
C ARG A 92 4.44 6.58 19.04
N MET A 93 3.56 6.63 18.03
CA MET A 93 2.37 7.48 18.03
C MET A 93 1.42 7.12 19.18
N TYR A 94 1.19 5.82 19.44
CA TYR A 94 0.40 5.35 20.58
C TYR A 94 1.02 5.76 21.92
N LYS A 95 2.34 5.60 22.08
CA LYS A 95 3.07 6.03 23.29
C LYS A 95 3.01 7.55 23.48
N THR A 96 3.17 8.34 22.42
CA THR A 96 3.07 9.81 22.48
C THR A 96 1.65 10.26 22.83
N ALA A 97 0.63 9.67 22.23
CA ALA A 97 -0.77 9.99 22.54
C ALA A 97 -1.15 9.63 24.00
N LYS A 98 -0.63 8.53 24.56
CA LYS A 98 -0.77 8.23 26.00
C LYS A 98 0.04 9.18 26.88
N GLY A 99 1.27 9.51 26.49
CA GLY A 99 2.12 10.44 27.22
C GLY A 99 1.50 11.82 27.39
N ILE A 100 0.76 12.32 26.38
CA ILE A 100 0.02 13.59 26.47
C ILE A 100 -1.14 13.53 27.48
N LYS A 101 -1.75 12.36 27.71
CA LYS A 101 -2.81 12.22 28.73
C LYS A 101 -2.28 12.26 30.16
N GLU A 102 -1.05 11.81 30.41
CA GLU A 102 -0.45 11.79 31.76
C GLU A 102 0.08 13.15 32.23
N ILE A 103 0.28 14.12 31.32
CA ILE A 103 0.67 15.50 31.68
C ILE A 103 -0.51 16.41 32.07
N THR A 104 -1.72 15.85 32.21
CA THR A 104 -2.79 16.53 32.95
C THR A 104 -2.70 16.04 34.39
N PRO A 105 -2.04 16.76 35.32
CA PRO A 105 -2.26 16.48 36.73
C PRO A 105 -3.75 16.71 36.98
N GLY A 106 -4.43 15.66 37.43
CA GLY A 106 -5.84 15.74 37.78
C GLY A 106 -6.06 16.90 38.73
N LEU A 107 -6.97 17.80 38.34
CA LEU A 107 -7.72 18.61 39.29
C LEU A 107 -8.95 17.81 39.70
#